data_AF-A0A1Q4AB42-F1
#
_entry.id   AF-A0A1Q4AB42-F1
#
_cell.length_a   1.000
_cell.length_b   1.000
_cell.length_c   1.000
_cell.angle_alpha   90.00
_cell.angle_beta   90.00
_cell.angle_gamma   90.00
#
_symmetry.space_group_name_H-M   'P 1'
#
loop_
_entity.id
_entity.type
_entity.pdbx_description
1 polymer ?
#
loop_
_entity_poly.entity_id
_entity_poly.type
_entity_poly.pdbx_seq_one_letter_code
_entity_poly.pdbx_strand_id
1 'polypeptide(L)'
;MTMTSITIRCVSLEGIPFLKTIDAKLVGGLAVHLADDISTDDGKPAFSVAHIATGMKLSDLYFETADVAEAYAEVLQKLPVDWYSRTVTDDYRRPHLIPALTSIAALFGGFLVETPIDQPPAGSA
;
A
#
# COMPACT_ATOMS: atom_id res chain seq x y z
N MET A 1 11.78 13.97 -7.77
CA MET A 1 11.18 14.17 -6.44
C MET A 1 12.12 13.62 -5.38
N THR A 2 12.15 14.18 -4.18
CA THR A 2 13.10 13.79 -3.12
C THR A 2 12.50 12.66 -2.27
N MET A 3 13.08 11.47 -2.33
CA MET A 3 12.76 10.36 -1.41
C MET A 3 13.44 10.60 -0.07
N THR A 4 12.78 10.26 1.03
CA THR A 4 13.34 10.32 2.38
C THR A 4 13.44 8.93 2.95
N SER A 5 14.58 8.60 3.55
CA SER A 5 14.73 7.34 4.27
C SER A 5 13.97 7.42 5.59
N ILE A 6 12.96 6.57 5.75
CA ILE A 6 12.11 6.51 6.93
C ILE A 6 12.13 5.11 7.54
N THR A 7 12.03 5.03 8.86
CA THR A 7 11.83 3.76 9.55
C THR A 7 10.35 3.57 9.84
N ILE A 8 9.74 2.56 9.23
CA ILE A 8 8.35 2.18 9.48
C ILE A 8 8.29 0.95 10.38
N ARG A 9 7.22 0.87 11.18
CA ARG A 9 6.93 -0.30 12.01
C ARG A 9 6.12 -1.30 11.20
N CYS A 10 6.69 -2.45 10.87
CA CYS A 10 5.98 -3.52 10.16
C CYS A 10 5.52 -4.60 11.14
N VAL A 11 4.63 -5.47 10.66
CA VAL A 11 4.21 -6.70 11.34
C VAL A 11 4.38 -7.85 10.36
N SER A 12 5.08 -8.91 10.76
CA SER A 12 5.25 -10.10 9.92
C SER A 12 3.92 -10.86 9.74
N LEU A 13 3.89 -11.82 8.81
CA LEU A 13 2.74 -12.73 8.67
C LEU A 13 2.43 -13.50 9.97
N GLU A 14 3.45 -13.73 10.79
CA GLU A 14 3.35 -14.39 12.10
C GLU A 14 2.91 -13.42 13.22
N GLY A 15 2.61 -12.16 12.90
CA GLY A 15 2.18 -11.16 13.87
C GLY A 15 3.31 -10.49 14.66
N ILE A 16 4.57 -10.75 14.32
CA ILE A 16 5.73 -10.24 15.04
C ILE A 16 6.06 -8.83 14.55
N PRO A 17 6.07 -7.80 15.42
CA PRO A 17 6.43 -6.45 15.01
C PRO A 17 7.94 -6.34 14.76
N PHE A 18 8.32 -5.67 13.69
CA PHE A 18 9.71 -5.35 13.37
C PHE A 18 9.83 -3.94 12.78
N LEU A 19 11.05 -3.39 12.75
CA LEU A 19 11.31 -2.10 12.12
C LEU A 19 11.96 -2.32 10.76
N LYS A 20 11.51 -1.57 9.76
CA LYS A 20 12.08 -1.60 8.41
C LYS A 20 12.37 -0.17 7.97
N THR A 21 13.59 0.05 7.47
CA THR A 21 13.93 1.31 6.80
C THR A 21 13.60 1.18 5.33
N ILE A 22 12.85 2.16 4.81
CA ILE A 22 12.46 2.24 3.41
C ILE A 22 12.70 3.66 2.89
N ASP A 23 13.00 3.78 1.61
CA ASP A 23 12.97 5.08 0.93
C ASP A 23 11.53 5.35 0.49
N ALA A 24 10.96 6.43 1.01
CA ALA A 24 9.57 6.77 0.76
C ALA A 24 9.39 8.26 0.56
N LYS A 25 8.32 8.61 -0.16
CA LYS A 25 7.77 9.95 -0.17
C LYS A 25 6.65 10.03 0.86
N LEU A 26 6.67 11.08 1.68
CA LEU A 26 5.66 11.30 2.70
C LEU A 26 4.53 12.19 2.17
N VAL A 27 3.30 11.72 2.33
CA VAL A 27 2.08 12.45 2.03
C VAL A 27 1.21 12.43 3.29
N GLY A 28 1.36 13.46 4.12
CA GLY A 28 0.77 13.50 5.45
C GLY A 28 1.26 12.33 6.32
N GLY A 29 0.33 11.50 6.83
CA GLY A 29 0.63 10.30 7.63
C GLY A 29 0.96 9.05 6.81
N LEU A 30 1.07 9.17 5.48
CA LEU A 30 1.24 8.05 4.55
C LEU A 30 2.63 8.06 3.91
N ALA A 31 3.17 6.87 3.72
CA ALA A 31 4.42 6.61 3.01
C ALA A 31 4.11 5.98 1.66
N VAL A 32 4.49 6.67 0.58
CA VAL A 32 4.53 6.15 -0.78
C VAL A 32 5.90 5.56 -1.02
N HIS A 33 5.98 4.27 -1.29
CA HIS A 33 7.26 3.56 -1.41
C HIS A 33 7.21 2.50 -2.49
N LEU A 34 8.39 2.04 -2.92
CA LEU A 34 8.52 0.90 -3.81
C LEU A 34 7.97 -0.36 -3.15
N ALA A 35 7.17 -1.13 -3.88
CA ALA A 35 6.69 -2.42 -3.44
C ALA A 35 7.78 -3.46 -3.73
N ASP A 36 8.42 -3.95 -2.66
CA ASP A 36 9.41 -5.01 -2.79
C ASP A 36 8.80 -6.26 -3.41
N ASP A 37 9.53 -6.87 -4.35
CA ASP A 37 9.15 -8.10 -5.04
C ASP A 37 7.85 -8.03 -5.86
N ILE A 38 7.33 -6.82 -6.13
CA ILE A 38 6.18 -6.60 -7.00
C ILE A 38 6.59 -5.80 -8.23
N SER A 39 6.33 -6.38 -9.39
CA SER A 39 6.53 -5.74 -10.69
C SER A 39 5.27 -5.86 -11.54
N THR A 40 5.11 -4.94 -12.49
CA THR A 40 4.16 -5.08 -13.59
C THR A 40 4.61 -6.20 -14.55
N ASP A 41 3.74 -6.62 -15.46
CA ASP A 41 4.06 -7.64 -16.49
C ASP A 41 5.25 -7.23 -17.38
N ASP A 42 5.42 -5.92 -17.59
CA ASP A 42 6.57 -5.33 -18.29
C ASP A 42 7.90 -5.40 -17.50
N GLY A 43 7.90 -5.93 -16.28
CA GLY A 43 9.06 -5.97 -15.38
C GLY A 43 9.39 -4.63 -14.70
N LYS A 44 8.51 -3.63 -14.74
CA LYS A 44 8.71 -2.35 -14.05
C LYS A 44 8.38 -2.48 -12.56
N PRO A 45 9.11 -1.79 -11.68
CA PRO A 45 8.81 -1.83 -10.26
C PRO A 45 7.46 -1.16 -9.98
N ALA A 46 6.70 -1.71 -9.04
CA ALA A 46 5.45 -1.15 -8.59
C ALA A 46 5.60 -0.33 -7.30
N PHE A 47 4.59 0.47 -6.99
CA PHE A 47 4.53 1.34 -5.81
C PHE A 47 3.36 0.98 -4.92
N SER A 48 3.51 1.20 -3.63
CA SER A 48 2.49 0.96 -2.61
C SER A 48 2.41 2.13 -1.64
N VAL A 49 1.30 2.18 -0.90
CA VAL A 49 1.04 3.20 0.11
C VAL A 49 0.75 2.53 1.45
N ALA A 50 1.57 2.86 2.43
CA ALA A 50 1.47 2.34 3.79
C ALA A 50 1.36 3.47 4.80
N HIS A 51 0.73 3.18 5.93
CA HIS A 51 0.71 4.13 7.04
C HIS A 51 2.05 4.14 7.79
N ILE A 52 2.62 5.33 8.04
CA ILE A 52 4.00 5.45 8.55
C ILE A 52 4.16 4.84 9.95
N ALA A 53 3.21 5.08 10.85
CA ALA A 53 3.35 4.69 12.25
C ALA A 53 3.07 3.20 12.51
N THR A 54 2.24 2.59 11.66
CA THR A 54 1.78 1.20 11.82
C THR A 54 2.34 0.25 10.77
N GLY A 55 2.94 0.77 9.70
CA GLY A 55 3.40 0.03 8.52
C GLY A 55 2.30 -0.77 7.82
N MET A 56 1.03 -0.51 8.16
CA MET A 56 -0.09 -1.22 7.59
C MET A 56 -0.34 -0.70 6.18
N LYS A 57 -0.39 -1.62 5.20
CA LYS A 57 -0.88 -1.30 3.86
C LYS A 57 -2.33 -0.86 3.96
N LEU A 58 -2.67 0.22 3.26
CA LEU A 58 -4.05 0.71 3.22
C LEU A 58 -4.90 0.00 2.17
N SER A 59 -4.27 -0.63 1.18
CA SER A 59 -4.94 -1.43 0.16
C SER A 59 -4.01 -2.54 -0.31
N ASP A 60 -4.58 -3.62 -0.83
CA ASP A 60 -3.86 -4.69 -1.51
C ASP A 60 -3.48 -4.30 -2.96
N LEU A 61 -3.87 -3.10 -3.39
CA LEU A 61 -3.60 -2.56 -4.72
C LEU A 61 -2.21 -1.91 -4.81
N TYR A 62 -1.62 -2.01 -5.99
CA TYR A 62 -0.33 -1.44 -6.35
C TYR A 62 -0.48 -0.46 -7.52
N PHE A 63 0.53 0.39 -7.70
CA PHE A 63 0.52 1.43 -8.72
C PHE A 63 1.78 1.36 -9.59
N GLU A 64 1.63 1.61 -10.89
CA GLU A 64 2.75 1.50 -11.84
C GLU A 64 3.78 2.62 -11.69
N THR A 65 3.39 3.76 -11.10
CA THR A 65 4.27 4.92 -10.96
C THR A 65 4.14 5.56 -9.57
N ALA A 66 5.22 6.19 -9.12
CA ALA A 66 5.26 6.94 -7.87
C ALA A 66 4.23 8.10 -7.87
N ASP A 67 4.08 8.79 -9.01
CA ASP A 67 3.19 9.94 -9.14
C ASP A 67 1.71 9.53 -8.96
N VAL A 68 1.33 8.36 -9.49
CA VAL A 68 -0.02 7.81 -9.32
C VAL A 68 -0.25 7.39 -7.86
N ALA A 69 0.72 6.71 -7.24
CA ALA A 69 0.64 6.31 -5.84
C ALA A 69 0.57 7.53 -4.89
N GLU A 70 1.25 8.61 -5.24
CA GLU A 70 1.16 9.89 -4.54
C GLU A 70 -0.22 10.53 -4.68
N ALA A 71 -0.75 10.64 -5.89
CA ALA A 71 -2.09 11.20 -6.11
C ALA A 71 -3.17 10.41 -5.33
N TYR A 72 -3.02 9.08 -5.29
CA TYR A 72 -3.83 8.22 -4.43
C TYR A 72 -3.69 8.60 -2.94
N ALA A 73 -2.46 8.69 -2.42
CA ALA A 73 -2.20 9.08 -1.03
C ALA A 73 -2.75 10.48 -0.69
N GLU A 74 -2.67 11.43 -1.63
CA GLU A 74 -3.21 12.80 -1.48
C GLU A 74 -4.73 12.84 -1.36
N VAL A 75 -5.44 11.87 -1.97
CA VAL A 75 -6.88 11.73 -1.78
C VAL A 75 -7.18 11.04 -0.45
N LEU A 76 -6.42 10.01 -0.09
CA LEU A 76 -6.63 9.28 1.17
C LEU A 76 -6.47 10.16 2.41
N GLN A 77 -5.52 11.09 2.43
CA GLN A 77 -5.34 12.02 3.55
C GLN A 77 -6.56 12.95 3.77
N LYS A 78 -7.45 13.09 2.78
CA LYS A 78 -8.66 13.91 2.88
C LYS A 78 -9.84 13.13 3.46
N LEU A 79 -9.75 11.81 3.54
CA LEU A 79 -10.79 11.00 4.16
C LEU A 79 -10.82 11.29 5.67
N PRO A 80 -12.01 11.36 6.29
CA PRO A 80 -12.16 11.63 7.72
C PRO A 80 -11.84 10.37 8.56
N VAL A 81 -10.67 9.78 8.30
CA VAL A 81 -10.18 8.55 8.89
C VAL A 81 -8.94 8.88 9.70
N ASP A 82 -8.96 8.50 10.98
CA ASP A 82 -7.75 8.56 11.79
C ASP A 82 -6.85 7.36 11.43
N TRP A 83 -5.89 7.61 10.55
CA TRP A 83 -4.91 6.61 10.14
C TRP A 83 -3.92 6.24 11.27
N TYR A 84 -3.78 7.09 12.30
CA TYR A 84 -2.91 6.85 13.47
C TYR A 84 -3.51 5.89 14.48
N SER A 85 -4.84 5.81 14.55
CA SER A 85 -5.51 4.88 15.45
C SER A 85 -5.29 3.44 14.98
N ARG A 86 -4.54 2.68 15.77
CA ARG A 86 -4.24 1.25 15.56
C ARG A 86 -5.51 0.38 15.46
N THR A 87 -6.62 0.94 15.89
CA THR A 87 -7.96 0.44 15.67
C THR A 87 -8.69 1.44 14.78
N VAL A 88 -9.18 1.00 13.62
CA VAL A 88 -10.43 1.56 13.07
C VAL A 88 -11.51 1.14 14.07
N THR A 89 -11.56 1.80 15.23
CA THR A 89 -12.33 1.38 16.42
C THR A 89 -13.82 1.64 16.26
N ASP A 90 -14.18 2.41 15.24
CA ASP A 90 -15.57 2.66 14.90
C ASP A 90 -16.02 1.56 13.92
N ASP A 91 -16.57 0.48 14.46
CA ASP A 91 -17.08 -0.68 13.69
C ASP A 91 -18.07 -0.26 12.58
N TYR A 92 -18.66 0.95 12.70
CA TYR A 92 -19.52 1.54 11.69
C TYR A 92 -18.79 2.03 10.43
N ARG A 93 -17.51 2.43 10.55
CA ARG A 93 -16.73 3.03 9.44
C ARG A 93 -15.91 1.99 8.67
N ARG A 94 -15.46 0.93 9.34
CA ARG A 94 -14.69 -0.18 8.73
C ARG A 94 -15.36 -0.80 7.49
N PRO A 95 -16.68 -1.09 7.44
CA PRO A 95 -17.30 -1.71 6.27
C PRO A 95 -17.34 -0.79 5.03
N HIS A 96 -17.27 0.53 5.21
CA HIS A 96 -17.27 1.49 4.10
C HIS A 96 -15.85 1.91 3.68
N LEU A 97 -14.88 1.76 4.59
CA LEU A 97 -13.50 2.18 4.35
C LEU A 97 -12.81 1.31 3.30
N ILE A 98 -12.93 -0.02 3.38
CA ILE A 98 -12.31 -0.93 2.40
C ILE A 98 -12.86 -0.69 0.99
N PRO A 99 -14.20 -0.65 0.76
CA PRO A 99 -14.73 -0.29 -0.55
C PRO A 99 -14.29 1.09 -1.05
N ALA A 100 -14.21 2.10 -0.17
CA ALA A 100 -13.75 3.43 -0.56
C ALA A 100 -12.28 3.41 -0.98
N LEU A 101 -11.41 2.73 -0.24
CA LEU A 101 -9.99 2.54 -0.58
C LEU A 101 -9.84 1.86 -1.93
N THR A 102 -10.54 0.75 -2.15
CA THR A 102 -10.55 0.03 -3.44
C THR A 102 -11.07 0.90 -4.58
N SER A 103 -12.15 1.65 -4.38
CA SER A 103 -12.74 2.50 -5.43
C SER A 103 -11.82 3.66 -5.81
N ILE A 104 -11.20 4.30 -4.82
CA ILE A 104 -10.26 5.39 -5.06
C ILE A 104 -9.02 4.84 -5.76
N ALA A 105 -8.48 3.71 -5.31
CA ALA A 105 -7.32 3.10 -5.95
C ALA A 105 -7.64 2.71 -7.41
N ALA A 106 -8.81 2.11 -7.69
CA ALA A 106 -9.25 1.79 -9.04
C ALA A 106 -9.37 3.05 -9.94
N LEU A 107 -9.84 4.19 -9.40
CA LEU A 107 -9.89 5.47 -10.12
C LEU A 107 -8.49 5.93 -10.58
N PHE A 108 -7.48 5.65 -9.77
CA PHE A 108 -6.08 5.97 -10.07
C PHE A 108 -5.35 4.87 -10.85
N GLY A 109 -6.04 3.81 -11.29
CA GLY A 109 -5.41 2.70 -12.01
C GLY A 109 -4.63 1.74 -11.12
N GLY A 110 -5.00 1.64 -9.85
CA GLY A 110 -4.48 0.62 -8.94
C GLY A 110 -4.84 -0.78 -9.45
N PHE A 111 -3.86 -1.67 -9.45
CA PHE A 111 -4.04 -3.06 -9.88
C PHE A 111 -3.83 -4.03 -8.72
N LEU A 112 -4.57 -5.14 -8.73
CA LEU A 112 -4.35 -6.25 -7.81
C LEU A 112 -3.27 -7.14 -8.40
N VAL A 113 -2.41 -7.66 -7.54
CA VAL A 113 -1.62 -8.85 -7.88
C VAL A 113 -2.51 -10.04 -7.55
N GLU A 114 -3.35 -10.45 -8.50
CA GLU A 114 -3.93 -11.78 -8.45
C GLU A 114 -2.78 -12.76 -8.64
N THR A 115 -2.42 -13.54 -7.62
CA THR A 115 -1.73 -14.80 -7.88
C THR A 115 -2.51 -15.60 -8.93
N PRO A 116 -1.83 -16.27 -9.85
CA PRO A 116 -1.40 -15.79 -11.15
C PRO A 116 -2.30 -16.36 -12.25
N ILE A 117 -2.72 -15.53 -13.21
CA ILE A 117 -3.28 -16.06 -14.46
C ILE A 117 -2.18 -16.68 -15.35
N ASP A 118 -0.89 -16.46 -15.05
CA ASP A 118 0.26 -16.94 -15.84
C ASP A 118 1.40 -17.60 -15.04
N GLN A 119 1.15 -18.38 -13.96
CA GLN A 119 2.17 -19.36 -13.55
C GLN A 119 2.04 -20.62 -14.41
N PRO A 120 3.13 -21.15 -14.98
CA PRO A 120 3.11 -22.54 -15.42
C PRO A 120 2.75 -23.42 -14.21
N PRO A 121 1.91 -24.47 -14.39
CA PRO A 121 1.44 -25.28 -13.28
C PRO A 121 2.61 -25.82 -12.47
N ALA A 122 2.52 -25.70 -11.15
CA ALA A 122 3.52 -26.22 -10.22
C ALA A 122 3.76 -27.71 -10.51
N GLY A 123 4.92 -28.00 -11.11
CA GLY A 123 5.29 -29.35 -11.53
C GLY A 123 5.66 -29.40 -13.02
N SER A 124 6.83 -28.88 -13.38
CA SER A 124 7.53 -29.29 -14.61
C SER A 124 9.02 -29.33 -14.30
N ALA A 125 9.41 -30.42 -13.65
CA ALA A 125 10.76 -30.97 -13.75
C ALA A 125 10.79 -31.96 -14.93
#